data_AF-A0A962KME8-F1
#
_entry.id   AF-A0A962KME8-F1
#
_cell.length_a   1.000
_cell.length_b   1.000
_cell.length_c   1.000
_cell.angle_alpha   90.00
_cell.angle_beta   90.00
_cell.angle_gamma   90.00
#
_symmetry.space_group_name_H-M   'P 1'
#
loop_
_entity.id
_entity.type
_entity.pdbx_description
1 polymer ?
#
loop_
_entity_poly.entity_id
_entity_poly.type
_entity_poly.pdbx_seq_one_letter_code
_entity_poly.pdbx_strand_id
1 'polypeptide(L)'
;MQHTDIHTLGLPPIDQIGFVVRDLDAAIERYAPMFGPFSTMDGPVEAADFRGATCDVELKLAFGHTGEVEIELIQWLSGSSPHSEFIQAGREGIHHIRFNVGDCDAWIERVAAIGYAPIWYKYLVEREMKFAYLERADDPLLIEFIQMP
;
A
#
# COMPACT_ATOMS: atom_id res chain seq x y z
N MET A 1 29.52 -8.78 -3.15
CA MET A 1 28.73 -7.65 -2.65
C MET A 1 28.01 -8.12 -1.41
N GLN A 2 28.09 -7.40 -0.30
CA GLN A 2 27.20 -7.67 0.84
C GLN A 2 25.78 -7.34 0.36
N HIS A 3 24.87 -8.31 0.40
CA HIS A 3 23.45 -8.00 0.27
C HIS A 3 23.09 -7.22 1.53
N THR A 4 22.85 -5.92 1.38
CA THR A 4 22.27 -5.13 2.46
C THR A 4 20.81 -5.56 2.56
N ASP A 5 20.48 -6.37 3.56
CA ASP A 5 19.11 -6.81 3.78
C ASP A 5 18.28 -5.67 4.37
N ILE A 6 17.08 -5.42 3.85
CA ILE A 6 16.25 -4.29 4.26
C ILE A 6 15.93 -4.28 5.76
N HIS A 7 15.82 -5.46 6.41
CA HIS A 7 15.58 -5.59 7.84
C HIS A 7 16.77 -5.06 8.69
N THR A 8 17.99 -5.08 8.13
CA THR A 8 19.19 -4.54 8.80
C THR A 8 19.24 -3.02 8.78
N LEU A 9 18.36 -2.37 8.01
CA LEU A 9 18.21 -0.91 8.00
C LEU A 9 17.39 -0.40 9.21
N GLY A 10 16.84 -1.28 10.04
CA GLY A 10 16.02 -0.87 11.18
C GLY A 10 14.65 -0.35 10.73
N LEU A 11 14.04 -1.05 9.77
CA LEU A 11 12.63 -0.83 9.43
C LEU A 11 11.76 -1.05 10.67
N PRO A 12 10.68 -0.28 10.83
CA PRO A 12 9.64 -0.57 11.80
C PRO A 12 9.02 -1.96 11.57
N PRO A 13 8.31 -2.51 12.56
CA PRO A 13 7.46 -3.68 12.33
C PRO A 13 6.43 -3.43 11.22
N ILE A 14 6.02 -4.50 10.54
CA ILE A 14 4.88 -4.47 9.63
C ILE A 14 3.63 -4.14 10.44
N ASP A 15 2.82 -3.20 9.96
CA ASP A 15 1.58 -2.79 10.62
C ASP A 15 0.32 -2.96 9.75
N GLN A 16 0.46 -3.19 8.44
CA GLN A 16 -0.67 -3.52 7.56
C GLN A 16 -0.27 -4.47 6.41
N ILE A 17 -1.23 -5.29 5.99
CA ILE A 17 -1.19 -6.08 4.76
C ILE A 17 -2.38 -5.68 3.89
N GLY A 18 -2.11 -5.16 2.70
CA GLY A 18 -3.13 -4.79 1.73
C GLY A 18 -3.45 -5.90 0.75
N PHE A 19 -4.74 -6.15 0.54
CA PHE A 19 -5.29 -7.10 -0.42
C PHE A 19 -6.09 -6.34 -1.48
N VAL A 20 -5.74 -6.53 -2.73
CA VAL A 20 -6.57 -6.02 -3.84
C VAL A 20 -7.57 -7.09 -4.25
N VAL A 21 -8.85 -6.71 -4.26
CA VAL A 21 -10.00 -7.58 -4.53
C VAL A 21 -10.89 -7.01 -5.63
N ARG A 22 -11.60 -7.88 -6.34
CA ARG A 22 -12.53 -7.48 -7.42
C ARG A 22 -13.88 -7.02 -6.88
N ASP A 23 -14.29 -7.58 -5.76
CA ASP A 23 -15.58 -7.32 -5.10
C ASP A 23 -15.34 -7.23 -3.59
N LEU A 24 -15.52 -6.03 -3.02
CA LEU A 24 -15.26 -5.76 -1.62
C LEU A 24 -16.24 -6.49 -0.70
N ASP A 25 -17.52 -6.55 -1.07
CA ASP A 25 -18.56 -7.15 -0.23
C ASP A 25 -18.33 -8.66 -0.10
N ALA A 26 -18.04 -9.32 -1.22
CA ALA A 26 -17.70 -10.75 -1.23
C ALA A 26 -16.39 -11.05 -0.46
N ALA A 27 -15.41 -10.14 -0.52
CA ALA A 27 -14.17 -10.27 0.23
C ALA A 27 -14.39 -10.09 1.74
N ILE A 28 -15.19 -9.10 2.15
CA ILE A 28 -15.57 -8.89 3.57
C ILE A 28 -16.26 -10.14 4.11
N GLU A 29 -17.25 -10.69 3.39
CA GLU A 29 -17.95 -11.91 3.83
C GLU A 29 -16.98 -13.08 4.03
N ARG A 30 -16.04 -13.26 3.08
CA ARG A 30 -15.04 -14.33 3.13
C ARG A 30 -14.05 -14.18 4.28
N TYR A 31 -13.57 -12.96 4.54
CA TYR A 31 -12.46 -12.71 5.46
C TYR A 31 -12.90 -12.28 6.86
N ALA A 32 -14.15 -11.84 7.05
CA ALA A 32 -14.68 -11.43 8.35
C ALA A 32 -14.50 -12.49 9.46
N PRO A 33 -14.64 -13.81 9.21
CA PRO A 33 -14.40 -14.82 10.24
C PRO A 33 -12.96 -14.86 10.77
N MET A 34 -11.98 -14.37 10.02
CA MET A 34 -10.56 -14.39 10.40
C MET A 34 -10.07 -13.03 10.91
N PHE A 35 -10.51 -11.94 10.28
CA PHE A 35 -9.94 -10.60 10.47
C PHE A 35 -10.97 -9.52 10.80
N GLY A 36 -12.26 -9.88 10.85
CA GLY A 36 -13.34 -8.94 11.09
C GLY A 36 -13.59 -8.62 12.58
N PRO A 37 -14.53 -7.72 12.87
CA PRO A 37 -15.40 -7.02 11.91
C PRO A 37 -14.63 -6.00 11.06
N PHE A 38 -15.08 -5.79 9.83
CA PHE A 38 -14.48 -4.80 8.93
C PHE A 38 -15.24 -3.46 9.02
N SER A 39 -14.51 -2.35 9.08
CA SER A 39 -15.04 -1.00 8.80
C SER A 39 -14.81 -0.66 7.33
N THR A 40 -15.75 0.03 6.68
CA THR A 40 -15.65 0.38 5.26
C THR A 40 -15.54 1.89 5.06
N MET A 41 -14.83 2.30 4.01
CA MET A 41 -14.79 3.69 3.55
C MET A 41 -14.53 3.77 2.05
N ASP A 42 -15.00 4.84 1.42
CA ASP A 42 -14.52 5.24 0.10
C ASP A 42 -13.15 5.95 0.25
N GLY A 43 -12.23 5.68 -0.66
CA GLY A 43 -10.85 6.17 -0.62
C GLY A 43 -10.40 6.80 -1.93
N PRO A 44 -11.04 7.89 -2.39
CA PRO A 44 -10.55 8.61 -3.56
C PRO A 44 -9.18 9.21 -3.29
N VAL A 45 -8.28 9.11 -4.27
CA VAL A 45 -6.98 9.77 -4.24
C VAL A 45 -6.80 10.52 -5.55
N GLU A 46 -6.89 11.85 -5.47
CA GLU A 46 -6.71 12.75 -6.61
C GLU A 46 -5.25 13.23 -6.73
N ALA A 47 -4.78 13.59 -7.91
CA ALA A 47 -3.49 14.23 -8.14
C ALA A 47 -2.29 13.56 -7.43
N ALA A 48 -2.27 12.22 -7.35
CA ALA A 48 -1.11 11.47 -6.89
C ALA A 48 -0.08 11.34 -8.02
N ASP A 49 1.20 11.21 -7.69
CA ASP A 49 2.21 10.78 -8.67
C ASP A 49 2.17 9.26 -8.78
N PHE A 50 1.86 8.75 -9.97
CA PHE A 50 1.92 7.32 -10.29
C PHE A 50 2.81 7.09 -11.51
N ARG A 51 3.94 6.41 -11.31
CA ARG A 51 4.97 6.16 -12.32
C ARG A 51 5.38 7.43 -13.09
N GLY A 52 5.49 8.55 -12.38
CA GLY A 52 5.89 9.85 -12.94
C GLY A 52 4.78 10.60 -13.69
N ALA A 53 3.53 10.15 -13.62
CA ALA A 53 2.37 10.84 -14.17
C ALA A 53 1.36 11.17 -13.06
N THR A 54 0.75 12.34 -13.13
CA THR A 54 -0.36 12.69 -12.22
C THR A 54 -1.58 11.83 -12.53
N CYS A 55 -2.16 11.21 -11.50
CA CYS A 55 -3.33 10.36 -11.64
C CYS A 55 -4.37 10.61 -10.54
N ASP A 56 -5.62 10.29 -10.89
CA ASP A 56 -6.72 10.14 -9.96
C ASP A 56 -7.13 8.66 -9.89
N VAL A 57 -7.57 8.22 -8.72
CA VAL A 57 -8.10 6.86 -8.50
C VAL A 57 -9.28 6.88 -7.54
N GLU A 58 -10.26 6.05 -7.84
CA GLU A 58 -11.41 5.77 -6.97
C GLU A 58 -11.29 4.35 -6.41
N LEU A 59 -11.29 4.23 -5.08
CA LEU A 59 -11.16 2.97 -4.35
C LEU A 59 -12.30 2.81 -3.33
N LYS A 60 -12.68 1.58 -3.06
CA LYS A 60 -13.39 1.20 -1.82
C LYS A 60 -12.46 0.40 -0.94
N LEU A 61 -12.51 0.69 0.35
CA LEU A 61 -11.59 0.14 1.33
C LEU A 61 -12.37 -0.51 2.46
N ALA A 62 -11.84 -1.60 2.99
CA ALA A 62 -12.33 -2.21 4.22
C ALA A 62 -11.16 -2.59 5.14
N PHE A 63 -11.28 -2.25 6.42
CA PHE A 63 -10.22 -2.44 7.42
C PHE A 63 -10.65 -3.43 8.49
N GLY A 64 -9.91 -4.52 8.62
CA GLY A 64 -10.00 -5.52 9.66
C GLY A 64 -8.67 -5.64 10.39
N HIS A 65 -8.58 -6.48 11.42
CA HIS A 65 -7.37 -6.61 12.23
C HIS A 65 -7.09 -8.05 12.63
N THR A 66 -5.80 -8.37 12.78
CA THR A 66 -5.32 -9.59 13.43
C THR A 66 -4.15 -9.25 14.36
N GLY A 67 -4.44 -9.17 15.66
CA GLY A 67 -3.49 -8.60 16.62
C GLY A 67 -3.15 -7.15 16.27
N GLU A 68 -1.86 -6.85 16.15
CA GLU A 68 -1.33 -5.52 15.82
C GLU A 68 -1.26 -5.23 14.32
N VAL A 69 -1.66 -6.18 13.46
CA VAL A 69 -1.61 -6.02 12.00
C VAL A 69 -3.00 -5.70 11.47
N GLU A 70 -3.10 -4.58 10.76
CA GLU A 70 -4.29 -4.19 10.00
C GLU A 70 -4.37 -4.97 8.68
N ILE A 71 -5.56 -5.45 8.34
CA ILE A 71 -5.87 -6.09 7.07
C ILE A 71 -6.72 -5.12 6.26
N GLU A 72 -6.16 -4.60 5.18
CA GLU A 72 -6.86 -3.72 4.26
C GLU A 72 -7.34 -4.50 3.04
N LEU A 73 -8.63 -4.45 2.74
CA LEU A 73 -9.20 -4.93 1.49
C LEU A 73 -9.48 -3.73 0.59
N ILE A 74 -9.01 -3.80 -0.66
CA ILE A 74 -9.00 -2.68 -1.61
C ILE A 74 -9.71 -3.11 -2.89
N GLN A 75 -10.85 -2.49 -3.19
CA GLN A 75 -11.50 -2.63 -4.49
C GLN A 75 -11.24 -1.40 -5.33
N TRP A 76 -10.57 -1.58 -6.46
CA TRP A 76 -10.41 -0.53 -7.46
C TRP A 76 -11.71 -0.33 -8.25
N LEU A 77 -12.15 0.93 -8.38
CA LEU A 77 -13.34 1.30 -9.14
C LEU A 77 -13.00 1.93 -10.48
N SER A 78 -12.09 2.91 -10.50
CA SER A 78 -11.70 3.64 -11.70
C SER A 78 -10.38 4.40 -11.52
N GLY A 79 -9.86 4.98 -12.60
CA GLY A 79 -8.60 5.72 -12.58
C GLY A 79 -7.36 4.83 -12.63
N SER A 80 -6.18 5.44 -12.47
CA SER A 80 -4.88 4.73 -12.57
C SER A 80 -4.18 4.68 -11.21
N SER A 81 -3.68 3.51 -10.84
CA SER A 81 -2.99 3.24 -9.57
C SER A 81 -2.28 1.88 -9.61
N PRO A 82 -1.41 1.55 -8.64
CA PRO A 82 -0.88 0.20 -8.49
C PRO A 82 -1.98 -0.88 -8.41
N HIS A 83 -3.10 -0.58 -7.76
CA HIS A 83 -4.24 -1.49 -7.63
C HIS A 83 -4.88 -1.80 -8.99
N SER A 84 -5.00 -0.78 -9.85
CA SER A 84 -5.52 -0.95 -11.22
C SER A 84 -4.59 -1.83 -12.07
N GLU A 85 -3.26 -1.65 -11.98
CA GLU A 85 -2.28 -2.49 -12.68
C GLU A 85 -2.41 -3.95 -12.22
N PHE A 86 -2.56 -4.18 -10.93
CA PHE A 86 -2.70 -5.52 -10.36
C PHE A 86 -3.95 -6.25 -10.88
N ILE A 87 -5.11 -5.58 -10.84
CA ILE A 87 -6.38 -6.14 -11.34
C ILE A 87 -6.33 -6.40 -12.85
N GLN A 88 -5.78 -5.46 -13.63
CA GLN A 88 -5.67 -5.53 -15.09
C GLN A 88 -4.67 -6.60 -15.55
N ALA A 89 -3.64 -6.87 -14.75
CA ALA A 89 -2.75 -8.02 -14.93
C ALA A 89 -3.42 -9.37 -14.61
N GLY A 90 -4.72 -9.38 -14.28
CA GLY A 90 -5.48 -10.58 -13.96
C GLY A 90 -5.25 -11.10 -12.53
N ARG A 91 -4.60 -10.32 -11.66
CA ARG A 91 -4.26 -10.73 -10.28
C ARG A 91 -5.37 -10.31 -9.30
N GLU A 92 -5.38 -10.95 -8.14
CA GLU A 92 -6.20 -10.67 -6.96
C GLU A 92 -5.51 -11.27 -5.72
N GLY A 93 -5.66 -10.66 -4.53
CA GLY A 93 -5.04 -11.13 -3.28
C GLY A 93 -4.05 -10.14 -2.68
N ILE A 94 -3.06 -10.62 -1.92
CA ILE A 94 -2.04 -9.77 -1.27
C ILE A 94 -1.32 -8.93 -2.32
N HIS A 95 -1.29 -7.63 -2.08
CA HIS A 95 -0.77 -6.63 -3.00
C HIS A 95 0.47 -5.94 -2.42
N HIS A 96 0.40 -5.47 -1.19
CA HIS A 96 1.48 -4.72 -0.55
C HIS A 96 1.62 -5.05 0.94
N ILE A 97 2.78 -4.70 1.50
CA ILE A 97 3.07 -4.74 2.94
C ILE A 97 3.46 -3.34 3.40
N ARG A 98 2.79 -2.83 4.44
CA ARG A 98 2.99 -1.47 4.93
C ARG A 98 3.90 -1.41 6.15
N PHE A 99 4.65 -0.32 6.23
CA PHE A 99 5.40 0.10 7.40
C PHE A 99 5.05 1.55 7.75
N ASN A 100 4.68 1.78 9.01
CA ASN A 100 4.51 3.12 9.55
C ASN A 100 5.87 3.71 9.95
N VAL A 101 6.29 4.75 9.23
CA VAL A 101 7.61 5.37 9.34
C VAL A 101 7.50 6.83 9.77
N GLY A 102 8.47 7.31 10.55
CA GLY A 102 8.49 8.71 11.02
C GLY A 102 8.81 9.76 9.94
N ASP A 103 9.53 9.37 8.88
CA ASP A 103 9.87 10.26 7.75
C ASP A 103 9.87 9.44 6.45
N CYS A 104 8.79 9.58 5.67
CA CYS A 104 8.60 8.82 4.44
C CYS A 104 9.69 9.13 3.39
N ASP A 105 10.04 10.40 3.22
CA ASP A 105 10.99 10.82 2.17
C ASP A 105 12.41 10.33 2.51
N ALA A 106 12.82 10.44 3.79
CA ALA A 106 14.10 9.91 4.24
C ALA A 106 14.19 8.38 4.08
N TRP A 107 13.07 7.66 4.28
CA TRP A 107 13.04 6.21 4.06
C TRP A 107 13.13 5.85 2.59
N ILE A 108 12.45 6.57 1.70
CA ILE A 108 12.57 6.41 0.24
C ILE A 108 14.04 6.54 -0.19
N GLU A 109 14.73 7.61 0.24
CA GLU A 109 16.15 7.81 -0.06
C GLU A 109 17.02 6.67 0.46
N ARG A 110 16.73 6.18 1.67
CA ARG A 110 17.49 5.11 2.30
C ARG A 110 17.36 3.78 1.58
N VAL A 111 16.16 3.41 1.15
CA VAL A 111 15.93 2.13 0.45
C VAL A 111 16.27 2.18 -1.04
N ALA A 112 16.45 3.37 -1.62
CA ALA A 112 16.98 3.52 -2.98
C ALA A 112 18.35 2.86 -3.14
N ALA A 113 19.20 2.88 -2.11
CA ALA A 113 20.51 2.24 -2.10
C ALA A 113 20.47 0.71 -2.27
N ILE A 114 19.30 0.09 -2.04
CA ILE A 114 19.07 -1.36 -2.19
C ILE A 114 18.07 -1.67 -3.32
N GLY A 115 17.79 -0.69 -4.19
CA GLY A 115 17.06 -0.88 -5.44
C GLY A 115 15.55 -0.64 -5.39
N TYR A 116 15.00 -0.21 -4.25
CA TYR A 116 13.59 0.20 -4.21
C TYR A 116 13.41 1.58 -4.85
N ALA A 117 12.35 1.74 -5.62
CA ALA A 117 11.96 3.02 -6.22
C ALA A 117 10.47 3.28 -5.96
N PRO A 118 10.08 4.52 -5.64
CA PRO A 118 8.67 4.86 -5.50
C PRO A 118 7.96 4.80 -6.84
N ILE A 119 6.80 4.16 -6.86
CA ILE A 119 5.91 4.09 -8.03
C ILE A 119 4.60 4.83 -7.82
N TRP A 120 4.17 5.02 -6.58
CA TRP A 120 2.96 5.78 -6.27
C TRP A 120 3.19 6.58 -5.00
N TYR A 121 3.07 7.89 -5.07
CA TYR A 121 3.37 8.78 -3.96
C TYR A 121 2.37 9.91 -3.87
N LYS A 122 2.01 10.27 -2.63
CA LYS A 122 1.29 11.51 -2.36
C LYS A 122 1.57 12.02 -0.95
N TYR A 123 1.73 13.34 -0.86
CA TYR A 123 1.57 14.07 0.39
C TYR A 123 0.16 14.67 0.48
N LEU A 124 -0.63 14.17 1.43
CA LEU A 124 -1.96 14.67 1.72
C LEU A 124 -1.85 15.78 2.78
N VAL A 125 -1.67 17.02 2.30
CA VAL A 125 -1.42 18.21 3.14
C VAL A 125 -2.47 18.36 4.25
N GLU A 126 -3.76 18.17 3.93
CA GLU A 126 -4.87 18.34 4.89
C GLU A 126 -4.85 17.34 6.04
N ARG A 127 -4.20 16.19 5.84
CA ARG A 127 -4.08 15.13 6.84
C ARG A 127 -2.68 15.03 7.43
N GLU A 128 -1.77 15.91 7.02
CA GLU A 128 -0.34 15.84 7.34
C GLU A 128 0.24 14.42 7.15
N MET A 129 -0.25 13.71 6.13
CA MET A 129 0.03 12.29 5.90
C MET A 129 0.72 12.08 4.56
N LYS A 130 1.74 11.22 4.52
CA LYS A 130 2.37 10.78 3.25
C LYS A 130 2.18 9.28 3.09
N PHE A 131 1.98 8.83 1.86
CA PHE A 131 2.18 7.43 1.51
C PHE A 131 3.11 7.33 0.31
N ALA A 132 3.84 6.20 0.25
CA ALA A 132 4.67 5.83 -0.88
C ALA A 132 4.61 4.32 -1.09
N TYR A 133 4.26 3.88 -2.29
CA TYR A 133 4.40 2.49 -2.73
C TYR A 133 5.71 2.38 -3.48
N LEU A 134 6.51 1.37 -3.12
CA LEU A 134 7.82 1.14 -3.72
C LEU A 134 7.90 -0.27 -4.29
N GLU A 135 8.55 -0.37 -5.44
CA GLU A 135 8.89 -1.63 -6.11
C GLU A 135 10.40 -1.77 -6.27
N ARG A 136 10.87 -2.97 -6.55
CA ARG A 136 12.26 -3.26 -6.92
C ARG A 136 12.28 -4.23 -8.10
N ALA A 137 13.31 -4.12 -8.94
CA ALA A 137 13.49 -5.03 -10.07
C ALA A 137 13.46 -6.51 -9.63
N ASP A 138 12.77 -7.33 -10.42
CA ASP A 138 12.60 -8.78 -10.21
C ASP A 138 11.95 -9.19 -8.87
N ASP A 139 11.34 -8.23 -8.15
CA ASP A 139 10.62 -8.47 -6.90
C ASP A 139 9.12 -8.19 -7.09
N PRO A 140 8.24 -9.21 -7.01
CA PRO A 140 6.81 -9.01 -7.19
C PRO A 140 6.13 -8.37 -5.97
N LEU A 141 6.85 -8.20 -4.86
CA LEU A 141 6.35 -7.58 -3.64
C LEU A 141 6.44 -6.05 -3.73
N LEU A 142 5.32 -5.38 -3.48
CA LEU A 142 5.31 -3.95 -3.18
C LEU A 142 5.39 -3.73 -1.67
N ILE A 143 6.17 -2.73 -1.28
CA ILE A 143 6.14 -2.21 0.09
C ILE A 143 5.49 -0.84 0.08
N GLU A 144 4.79 -0.51 1.17
CA GLU A 144 4.24 0.82 1.41
C GLU A 144 4.91 1.44 2.63
N PHE A 145 5.31 2.70 2.49
CA PHE A 145 5.61 3.56 3.62
C PHE A 145 4.44 4.50 3.85
N ILE A 146 3.93 4.52 5.07
CA ILE A 146 3.00 5.54 5.53
C ILE A 146 3.68 6.38 6.61
N GLN A 147 3.54 7.69 6.49
CA GLN A 147 3.88 8.63 7.54
C GLN A 147 2.58 9.29 7.99
N MET A 148 2.20 9.03 9.23
CA MET A 148 1.07 9.66 9.90
C MET A 148 1.54 10.93 10.64
N PRO A 149 0.61 11.83 11.04
CA PRO A 149 0.92 13.02 11.83
C PRO A 149 1.67 12.76 13.14
#